data_AF-A0A832ZR90-F1
#
_entry.id   AF-A0A832ZR90-F1
#
_cell.length_a   1.000
_cell.length_b   1.000
_cell.length_c   1.000
_cell.angle_alpha   90.00
_cell.angle_beta   90.00
_cell.angle_gamma   90.00
#
_symmetry.space_group_name_H-M   'P 1'
#
loop_
_entity.id
_entity.type
_entity.pdbx_description
1 polymer ?
#
loop_
_entity_poly.entity_id
_entity_poly.type
_entity_poly.pdbx_seq_one_letter_code
_entity_poly.pdbx_strand_id
1 'polypeptide(L)' 'MRRVQELREKSTEELVDILNELEAELFQIRKTIKSGGQVDKPGRVKHIRKMRARILTILRERGIKI' A
#
# COMPACT_ATOMS: atom_id res chain seq x y z
N MET A 1 2.86 10.50 -7.56
CA MET A 1 1.85 10.00 -6.61
C MET A 1 0.63 9.62 -7.44
N ARG A 2 0.16 8.36 -7.44
CA ARG A 2 -1.08 7.99 -8.16
C ARG A 2 -2.24 8.84 -7.64
N ARG A 3 -3.08 9.33 -8.55
CA ARG A 3 -4.28 10.10 -8.20
C ARG A 3 -5.30 9.16 -7.57
N VAL A 4 -6.08 9.66 -6.61
CA VAL A 4 -7.12 8.86 -5.93
C VAL A 4 -8.17 8.36 -6.93
N GLN A 5 -8.41 9.12 -8.00
CA GLN A 5 -9.33 8.76 -9.07
C GLN A 5 -8.93 7.47 -9.79
N GLU A 6 -7.64 7.29 -10.09
CA GLU A 6 -7.10 6.07 -10.68
C GLU A 6 -7.32 4.84 -9.79
N LEU A 7 -7.36 5.00 -8.45
CA LEU A 7 -7.67 3.90 -7.53
C LEU A 7 -9.17 3.59 -7.52
N ARG A 8 -10.04 4.57 -7.73
CA ARG A 8 -11.49 4.37 -7.75
C ARG A 8 -11.98 3.69 -9.03
N GLU A 9 -11.25 3.87 -10.14
CA GLU A 9 -11.52 3.20 -11.43
C GLU A 9 -11.20 1.70 -11.39
N LYS A 10 -10.36 1.26 -10.45
CA LYS A 10 -9.98 -0.15 -10.30
C LYS A 10 -11.08 -1.02 -9.74
N SER A 11 -11.08 -2.29 -10.11
CA SER A 11 -11.94 -3.30 -9.51
C SER A 11 -11.58 -3.49 -8.03
N THR A 12 -12.50 -4.07 -7.28
CA THR A 12 -12.26 -4.42 -5.88
C THR A 12 -11.09 -5.40 -5.74
N GLU A 13 -11.06 -6.43 -6.58
CA GLU A 13 -10.02 -7.46 -6.56
C GLU A 13 -8.65 -6.85 -6.84
N GLU A 14 -8.55 -5.98 -7.84
CA GLU A 14 -7.30 -5.26 -8.13
C GLU A 14 -6.85 -4.40 -6.95
N LEU A 15 -7.78 -3.76 -6.23
CA LEU A 15 -7.45 -2.98 -5.04
C LEU A 15 -6.93 -3.85 -3.91
N VAL A 16 -7.48 -5.05 -3.72
CA VAL A 16 -7.02 -6.04 -2.74
C VAL A 16 -5.64 -6.56 -3.12
N ASP A 17 -5.40 -6.86 -4.40
CA ASP A 17 -4.10 -7.32 -4.88
C ASP A 17 -3.02 -6.26 -4.66
N ILE A 18 -3.30 -5.00 -5.02
CA ILE A 18 -2.39 -3.89 -4.77
C ILE A 18 -2.16 -3.70 -3.26
N LEU A 19 -3.19 -3.90 -2.43
CA LEU A 19 -3.04 -3.84 -0.98
C LEU A 19 -2.03 -4.88 -0.48
N ASN A 20 -2.15 -6.12 -0.95
CA ASN A 20 -1.25 -7.23 -0.59
C ASN A 20 0.19 -6.97 -1.06
N GLU A 21 0.37 -6.47 -2.28
CA GLU A 21 1.69 -6.10 -2.80
C GLU A 21 2.37 -5.02 -1.95
N LEU A 22 1.62 -3.98 -1.56
CA LEU A 22 2.11 -2.90 -0.71
C LEU A 22 2.51 -3.40 0.68
N GLU A 23 1.76 -4.35 1.24
CA GLU A 23 2.08 -4.97 2.53
C GLU A 23 3.33 -5.85 2.45
N ALA A 24 3.47 -6.64 1.39
CA ALA A 24 4.67 -7.44 1.13
C ALA A 24 5.91 -6.55 0.97
N GLU A 25 5.81 -5.45 0.21
CA GLU A 25 6.89 -4.48 0.06
C GLU A 25 7.26 -3.85 1.40
N LEU A 26 6.26 -3.42 2.20
CA LEU A 26 6.50 -2.87 3.52
C LEU A 26 7.20 -3.87 4.44
N PHE A 27 6.84 -5.14 4.36
CA PHE A 27 7.46 -6.21 5.14
C PHE A 27 8.92 -6.42 4.78
N GLN A 28 9.25 -6.42 3.48
CA GLN A 28 10.64 -6.50 3.04
C GLN A 28 11.47 -5.31 3.52
N ILE A 29 10.96 -4.08 3.37
CA ILE A 29 11.66 -2.89 3.84
C ILE A 29 11.89 -2.95 5.36
N ARG A 30 10.88 -3.38 6.13
CA ARG A 30 11.01 -3.54 7.59
C ARG A 30 12.03 -4.61 7.96
N LYS A 31 12.10 -5.72 7.23
CA LYS A 31 13.12 -6.76 7.42
C LYS A 31 14.52 -6.19 7.20
N THR A 32 14.73 -5.47 6.10
CA THR A 32 16.02 -4.84 5.79
C THR A 32 16.46 -3.89 6.90
N ILE A 33 15.56 -3.02 7.39
CA ILE A 33 15.85 -2.12 8.51
C ILE A 33 16.21 -2.93 9.77
N LYS A 34 15.46 -3.99 10.08
CA LYS A 34 15.68 -4.81 11.28
C LYS A 34 17.02 -5.55 11.24
N SER A 35 17.47 -5.97 10.06
CA SER A 35 18.78 -6.60 9.86
C SER A 35 19.94 -5.60 9.86
N GLY A 36 19.70 -4.32 10.12
CA GLY A 36 20.73 -3.27 10.07
C GLY A 36 21.13 -2.87 8.64
N GLY A 37 20.36 -3.31 7.64
CA GLY A 37 20.58 -2.95 6.24
C GLY A 37 20.15 -1.52 5.95
N GLN A 38 20.82 -0.88 4.99
CA GLN A 38 20.46 0.45 4.53
C GLN A 38 19.23 0.39 3.62
N VAL A 39 18.34 1.38 3.71
CA VAL A 39 17.16 1.48 2.85
C VAL A 39 17.42 2.55 1.79
N ASP A 40 17.46 2.14 0.53
CA ASP A 40 17.75 3.04 -0.60
C ASP A 40 16.73 4.17 -0.74
N LYS A 41 15.47 3.93 -0.33
CA LYS A 41 14.34 4.86 -0.54
C LYS A 41 13.55 5.06 0.76
N PRO A 42 14.05 5.87 1.72
CA PRO A 42 13.34 6.11 2.99
C PRO A 42 11.93 6.72 2.79
N GLY A 43 11.74 7.52 1.74
CA GLY A 43 10.43 8.06 1.37
C GLY A 43 9.40 7.02 0.92
N ARG A 44 9.84 5.81 0.54
CA ARG A 44 8.97 4.75 0.03
C ARG A 44 8.03 4.22 1.11
N VAL A 45 8.50 4.07 2.35
CA VAL A 45 7.65 3.64 3.49
C VAL A 45 6.48 4.59 3.70
N LYS A 46 6.74 5.91 3.65
CA LYS A 46 5.69 6.94 3.78
C LYS A 46 4.69 6.85 2.62
N HIS A 47 5.17 6.58 1.41
CA HIS A 47 4.32 6.41 0.23
C HIS A 47 3.41 5.19 0.34
N ILE A 48 3.98 4.03 0.69
CA ILE A 48 3.26 2.78 0.89
C ILE A 48 2.17 2.95 1.94
N ARG A 49 2.49 3.53 3.11
CA ARG A 49 1.50 3.79 4.18
C ARG A 49 0.33 4.66 3.70
N LYS A 50 0.60 5.70 2.90
CA LYS A 50 -0.44 6.58 2.35
C LYS A 50 -1.30 5.87 1.29
N MET A 51 -0.68 5.07 0.42
CA MET A 51 -1.43 4.30 -0.58
C MET A 51 -2.32 3.25 0.08
N ARG A 52 -1.78 2.48 1.02
CA ARG A 52 -2.51 1.49 1.82
C ARG A 52 -3.75 2.11 2.47
N ALA A 53 -3.60 3.25 3.14
CA ALA A 53 -4.72 3.94 3.77
C ALA A 53 -5.81 4.34 2.77
N ARG A 54 -5.44 4.88 1.61
CA ARG A 54 -6.42 5.27 0.56
C ARG A 54 -7.18 4.08 0.00
N ILE A 55 -6.50 2.97 -0.26
CA ILE A 55 -7.11 1.74 -0.75
C ILE A 55 -8.11 1.21 0.29
N LEU A 56 -7.70 1.12 1.57
CA LEU A 56 -8.60 0.70 2.66
C LEU A 56 -9.82 1.62 2.80
N THR A 57 -9.65 2.94 2.61
CA THR A 57 -10.78 3.88 2.59
C THR A 57 -11.75 3.55 1.46
N ILE A 58 -11.27 3.35 0.23
CA ILE A 58 -12.12 3.02 -0.93
C ILE A 58 -12.83 1.68 -0.71
N LEU A 59 -12.13 0.67 -0.21
CA LEU A 59 -12.73 -0.66 0.06
C LEU A 59 -13.82 -0.56 1.12
N ARG A 60 -13.61 0.25 2.17
CA ARG A 60 -14.65 0.53 3.17
C ARG A 60 -15.83 1.33 2.60
N GLU A 61 -15.58 2.32 1.74
CA GLU A 61 -16.63 3.05 1.00
C GLU A 61 -17.48 2.11 0.14
N ARG A 62 -16.87 1.05 -0.42
CA ARG A 62 -17.55 -0.01 -1.18
C ARG A 62 -18.25 -1.06 -0.30
N GLY A 63 -18.22 -0.92 1.02
CA GLY A 63 -18.87 -1.85 1.96
C GLY A 63 -18.06 -3.13 2.23
N ILE A 64 -16.79 -3.18 1.83
CA ILE A 64 -15.93 -4.34 1.99
C ILE A 64 -15.18 -4.23 3.32
N LYS A 65 -15.29 -5.29 4.13
CA LYS A 65 -14.49 -5.45 5.35
C LYS A 65 -13.34 -6.40 5.08
N ILE A 66 -12.13 -5.92 5.32
CA ILE A 66 -10.84 -6.62 5.19
C ILE A 66 -10.04 -6.32 6.45
#